data_AF-A0A318T2W6-F1
#
_entry.id   AF-A0A318T2W6-F1
#
_cell.length_a   1.000
_cell.length_b   1.000
_cell.length_c   1.000
_cell.angle_alpha   90.00
_cell.angle_beta   90.00
_cell.angle_gamma   90.00
#
_symmetry.space_group_name_H-M   'P 1'
#
loop_
_entity.id
_entity.type
_entity.pdbx_description
1 polymer ?
#
loop_
_entity_poly.entity_id
_entity_poly.type
_entity_poly.pdbx_seq_one_letter_code
_entity_poly.pdbx_strand_id
1 'polypeptide(L)'
;MRMKGIASKVAFVAAFGASLVAPLSAYAACTQDRAIYSDRDDHYTLAFKPAPEDLPAVTSNEFTITQKSDADQKSAFKLDGVVMWTQGVARPEGTVMYNCPDGDVTGDELEACMVWQGVIYALKEGAEAGLLPKAKEPAAQALLLPDFAGSLDAFDFGAAKPAEPLSWEVFRFKECAPEK
;
A
#
# COMPACT_ATOMS: atom_id res chain seq x y z
N MET A 1 59.16 -31.90 -48.55
CA MET A 1 58.20 -32.01 -47.43
C MET A 1 58.95 -31.49 -46.18
N ARG A 2 59.00 -30.18 -45.84
CA ARG A 2 58.01 -29.31 -45.15
C ARG A 2 57.20 -30.10 -44.09
N MET A 3 57.14 -29.77 -42.79
CA MET A 3 57.17 -28.47 -42.09
C MET A 3 57.57 -28.62 -40.60
N LYS A 4 58.08 -27.52 -40.02
CA LYS A 4 58.23 -27.23 -38.58
C LYS A 4 56.85 -27.19 -37.88
N GLY A 5 56.69 -27.83 -36.72
CA GLY A 5 55.60 -27.58 -35.75
C GLY A 5 56.14 -26.66 -34.64
N ILE A 6 55.84 -25.36 -34.65
CA ILE A 6 54.64 -24.64 -34.19
C ILE A 6 54.53 -24.62 -32.66
N ALA A 7 54.63 -23.38 -32.17
CA ALA A 7 54.76 -22.94 -30.80
C ALA A 7 53.50 -23.16 -29.94
N SER A 8 53.77 -23.38 -28.66
CA SER A 8 52.81 -23.37 -27.56
C SER A 8 52.10 -22.01 -27.46
N LYS A 9 50.77 -22.00 -27.53
CA LYS A 9 49.94 -20.85 -27.17
C LYS A 9 49.18 -21.21 -25.91
N VAL A 10 49.65 -20.71 -24.78
CA VAL A 10 48.90 -20.67 -23.52
C VAL A 10 47.75 -19.68 -23.72
N ALA A 11 46.52 -20.17 -23.73
CA ALA A 11 45.32 -19.33 -23.73
C ALA A 11 45.00 -18.92 -22.29
N PHE A 12 45.11 -17.63 -21.99
CA PHE A 12 44.61 -17.02 -20.77
C PHE A 12 43.09 -17.00 -20.83
N VAL A 13 42.42 -17.83 -20.03
CA VAL A 13 40.96 -17.76 -19.85
C VAL A 13 40.70 -16.71 -18.77
N ALA A 14 40.28 -15.51 -19.19
CA ALA A 14 39.76 -14.49 -18.28
C ALA A 14 38.34 -14.87 -17.85
N ALA A 15 38.18 -15.33 -16.62
CA ALA A 15 36.88 -15.54 -15.99
C ALA A 15 36.27 -14.17 -15.64
N PHE A 16 35.34 -13.68 -16.47
CA PHE A 16 34.45 -12.58 -16.09
C PHE A 16 33.43 -13.11 -15.09
N GLY A 17 33.66 -12.86 -13.80
CA GLY A 17 32.69 -13.10 -12.74
C GLY A 17 31.53 -12.12 -12.89
N ALA A 18 30.42 -12.58 -13.48
CA ALA A 18 29.17 -11.85 -13.46
C ALA A 18 28.65 -11.80 -12.01
N SER A 19 28.83 -10.65 -11.35
CA SER A 19 28.22 -10.38 -10.06
C SER A 19 26.71 -10.24 -10.27
N LEU A 20 25.97 -11.30 -9.96
CA LEU A 20 24.52 -11.29 -9.84
C LEU A 20 24.15 -10.43 -8.62
N VAL A 21 23.99 -9.12 -8.82
CA VAL A 21 23.29 -8.27 -7.87
C VAL A 21 21.82 -8.66 -7.96
N ALA A 22 21.39 -9.57 -7.08
CA ALA A 22 19.97 -9.87 -6.95
C ALA A 22 19.25 -8.56 -6.57
N PRO A 23 18.18 -8.16 -7.29
CA PRO A 23 17.39 -7.02 -6.87
C PRO A 23 16.83 -7.34 -5.48
N LEU A 24 17.27 -6.61 -4.46
CA LEU A 24 16.55 -6.59 -3.19
C LEU A 24 15.13 -6.18 -3.55
N SER A 25 14.16 -7.04 -3.25
CA SER A 25 12.75 -6.72 -3.45
C SER A 25 12.51 -5.39 -2.73
N ALA A 26 12.17 -4.33 -3.47
CA ALA A 26 11.94 -2.99 -2.92
C ALA A 26 10.93 -3.01 -1.76
N TYR A 27 10.08 -4.02 -1.78
CA TYR A 27 9.17 -4.44 -0.73
C TYR A 27 9.82 -4.62 0.66
N ALA A 28 10.95 -5.32 0.73
CA ALA A 28 11.57 -5.74 2.00
C ALA A 28 12.25 -4.60 2.76
N ALA A 29 12.54 -3.50 2.07
CA ALA A 29 13.08 -2.28 2.66
C ALA A 29 11.99 -1.25 3.02
N CYS A 30 10.74 -1.49 2.63
CA CYS A 30 9.64 -0.58 2.87
C CYS A 30 9.03 -0.77 4.26
N THR A 31 8.91 0.31 5.03
CA THR A 31 8.05 0.33 6.22
C THR A 31 6.59 0.56 5.83
N GLN A 32 5.66 0.03 6.62
CA GLN A 32 4.23 0.11 6.35
C GLN A 32 3.72 1.54 6.19
N ASP A 33 4.24 2.49 6.97
CA ASP A 33 3.88 3.91 6.95
C ASP A 33 4.34 4.66 5.69
N ARG A 34 5.11 4.01 4.82
CA ARG A 34 5.58 4.55 3.53
C ARG A 34 5.05 3.78 2.34
N ALA A 35 4.34 2.69 2.58
CA ALA A 35 3.92 1.79 1.52
C ALA A 35 2.77 2.39 0.70
N ILE A 36 2.88 2.25 -0.62
CA ILE A 36 1.85 2.64 -1.59
C ILE A 36 1.34 1.37 -2.27
N TYR A 37 0.02 1.26 -2.33
CA TYR A 37 -0.71 0.12 -2.84
C TYR A 37 -1.67 0.55 -3.94
N SER A 38 -2.03 -0.38 -4.82
CA SER A 38 -3.04 -0.17 -5.85
C SER A 38 -4.02 -1.32 -5.87
N ASP A 39 -5.27 -1.04 -6.23
CA ASP A 39 -6.23 -2.09 -6.53
C ASP A 39 -5.80 -2.91 -7.76
N ARG A 40 -6.57 -3.95 -8.08
CA ARG A 40 -6.24 -4.87 -9.17
C ARG A 40 -6.13 -4.17 -10.53
N ASP A 41 -6.99 -3.19 -10.76
CA ASP A 41 -7.20 -2.58 -12.08
C ASP A 41 -6.52 -1.19 -12.19
N ASP A 42 -5.74 -0.80 -11.18
CA ASP A 42 -4.99 0.47 -11.10
C ASP A 42 -5.87 1.74 -11.19
N HIS A 43 -7.11 1.63 -10.71
CA HIS A 43 -8.05 2.74 -10.57
C HIS A 43 -7.94 3.44 -9.22
N TYR A 44 -7.52 2.74 -8.17
CA TYR A 44 -7.45 3.26 -6.83
C TYR A 44 -6.08 3.01 -6.21
N THR A 45 -5.53 4.04 -5.59
CA THR A 45 -4.27 3.98 -4.85
C THR A 45 -4.53 4.18 -3.37
N LEU A 46 -4.03 3.27 -2.53
CA LEU A 46 -3.97 3.43 -1.09
C LEU A 46 -2.54 3.76 -0.68
N ALA A 47 -2.31 4.93 -0.10
CA ALA A 47 -0.98 5.38 0.31
C ALA A 47 -0.96 5.67 1.81
N PHE A 48 -0.05 5.03 2.54
CA PHE A 48 0.18 5.36 3.95
C PHE A 48 0.94 6.68 4.10
N LYS A 49 0.70 7.35 5.23
CA LYS A 49 1.41 8.57 5.62
C LYS A 49 2.54 8.22 6.60
N PRO A 50 3.72 8.84 6.47
CA PRO A 50 4.83 8.62 7.40
C PRO A 50 4.41 8.91 8.84
N ALA A 51 4.65 7.96 9.74
CA ALA A 51 4.42 8.15 11.16
C ALA A 51 5.62 8.91 11.79
N PRO A 52 5.40 9.85 12.72
CA PRO A 52 6.47 10.43 13.54
C PRO A 52 7.34 9.37 14.22
N GLU A 53 8.64 9.62 14.34
CA GLU A 53 9.59 8.65 14.92
C GLU A 53 9.43 8.46 16.43
N ASP A 54 8.91 9.47 17.11
CA ASP A 54 8.74 9.55 18.56
C ASP A 54 7.40 8.98 19.07
N LEU A 55 6.51 8.61 18.15
CA LEU A 55 5.25 7.96 18.49
C LEU A 55 5.47 6.47 18.81
N PRO A 56 4.91 5.95 19.92
CA PRO A 56 5.14 4.57 20.33
C PRO A 56 4.62 3.60 19.27
N ALA A 57 5.30 2.49 19.00
CA ALA A 57 4.97 1.50 17.96
C ALA A 57 3.57 0.82 18.04
N VAL A 58 2.68 1.28 18.93
CA VAL A 58 1.23 1.00 18.95
C VAL A 58 0.42 2.04 18.18
N THR A 59 1.05 3.11 17.68
CA THR A 59 0.35 4.24 17.09
C THR A 59 -0.22 3.94 15.73
N SER A 60 -1.32 4.62 15.49
CA SER A 60 -2.15 4.55 14.31
C SER A 60 -1.36 4.67 13.02
N ASN A 61 -1.81 3.95 12.01
CA ASN A 61 -1.42 4.23 10.64
C ASN A 61 -2.46 5.18 10.05
N GLU A 62 -2.02 6.24 9.39
CA GLU A 62 -2.90 7.03 8.53
C GLU A 62 -2.65 6.68 7.08
N PHE A 63 -3.68 6.73 6.26
CA PHE A 63 -3.58 6.52 4.82
C PHE A 63 -4.59 7.37 4.07
N THR A 64 -4.42 7.46 2.76
CA THR A 64 -5.40 8.03 1.84
C THR A 64 -5.74 7.02 0.76
N ILE A 65 -6.98 7.01 0.30
CA ILE A 65 -7.38 6.28 -0.92
C ILE A 65 -7.78 7.30 -1.98
N THR A 66 -7.13 7.28 -3.12
CA THR A 66 -7.42 8.19 -4.24
C THR A 66 -7.81 7.42 -5.48
N GLN A 67 -8.80 7.92 -6.22
CA GLN A 67 -9.04 7.44 -7.58
C GLN A 67 -8.02 8.07 -8.52
N LYS A 68 -7.50 7.28 -9.45
CA LYS A 68 -6.66 7.76 -10.53
C LYS A 68 -7.44 8.80 -11.33
N SER A 69 -6.94 10.03 -11.30
CA SER A 69 -7.50 11.13 -12.08
C SER A 69 -7.18 10.93 -13.56
N ASP A 70 -8.19 10.97 -14.41
CA ASP A 70 -7.97 11.27 -15.83
C ASP A 70 -7.60 12.75 -15.99
N ALA A 71 -6.95 13.10 -17.10
CA ALA A 71 -6.45 14.45 -17.37
C ALA A 71 -7.54 15.55 -17.30
N ASP A 72 -8.81 15.17 -17.42
CA ASP A 72 -9.96 16.08 -17.45
C ASP A 72 -10.68 16.23 -16.09
N GLN A 73 -10.28 15.48 -15.05
CA GLN A 73 -10.93 15.59 -13.74
C GLN A 73 -10.44 16.81 -12.95
N LYS A 74 -11.37 17.68 -12.54
CA LYS A 74 -11.09 18.93 -11.81
C LYS A 74 -10.66 18.73 -10.35
N SER A 75 -10.97 17.59 -9.74
CA SER A 75 -10.56 17.24 -8.39
C SER A 75 -10.48 15.73 -8.25
N ALA A 76 -9.35 15.22 -7.79
CA ALA A 76 -9.20 13.80 -7.51
C ALA A 76 -10.12 13.39 -6.35
N PHE A 77 -10.95 12.37 -6.56
CA PHE A 77 -11.66 11.71 -5.48
C PHE A 77 -10.65 11.20 -4.44
N LYS A 78 -10.86 11.57 -3.17
CA LYS A 78 -9.96 11.26 -2.06
C LYS A 78 -10.76 10.85 -0.84
N LEU A 79 -10.32 9.78 -0.19
CA LEU A 79 -10.77 9.33 1.11
C LEU A 79 -9.61 9.39 2.10
N ASP A 80 -9.92 9.74 3.34
CA ASP A 80 -8.97 9.74 4.45
C ASP A 80 -9.20 8.50 5.30
N GLY A 81 -8.12 7.83 5.67
CA GLY A 81 -8.15 6.60 6.43
C GLY A 81 -7.27 6.68 7.68
N VAL A 82 -7.75 6.09 8.76
CA VAL A 82 -6.99 5.90 10.00
C VAL A 82 -7.14 4.46 10.46
N VAL A 83 -6.06 3.89 10.98
CA VAL A 83 -6.03 2.57 11.61
C VAL A 83 -5.76 2.76 13.08
N MET A 84 -6.64 2.28 13.93
CA MET A 84 -6.46 2.25 15.38
C MET A 84 -6.28 0.80 15.84
N TRP A 85 -5.32 0.58 16.74
CA TRP A 85 -5.13 -0.73 17.35
C TRP A 85 -6.00 -0.83 18.62
N THR A 86 -6.89 -1.82 18.65
CA THR A 86 -7.78 -2.04 19.80
C THR A 86 -7.00 -2.39 21.07
N GLN A 87 -7.56 -1.98 22.23
CA GLN A 87 -7.07 -2.42 23.53
C GLN A 87 -7.62 -3.83 23.83
N GLY A 88 -6.76 -4.75 24.28
CA GLY A 88 -7.13 -6.16 24.52
C GLY A 88 -6.60 -7.10 23.44
N VAL A 89 -7.49 -7.79 22.70
CA VAL A 89 -7.07 -8.58 21.53
C VAL A 89 -6.75 -7.61 20.40
N ALA A 90 -5.47 -7.26 20.27
CA ALA A 90 -4.99 -6.24 19.35
C ALA A 90 -5.42 -6.53 17.89
N ARG A 91 -6.25 -5.65 17.33
CA ARG A 91 -6.70 -5.67 15.93
C ARG A 91 -6.51 -4.29 15.29
N PRO A 92 -6.04 -4.23 14.03
CA PRO A 92 -5.93 -2.98 13.27
C PRO A 92 -7.28 -2.59 12.69
N GLU A 93 -8.10 -1.90 13.47
CA GLU A 93 -9.39 -1.39 13.03
C GLU A 93 -9.19 -0.12 12.21
N GLY A 94 -9.48 -0.22 10.92
CA GLY A 94 -9.50 0.89 9.98
C GLY A 94 -10.85 1.60 9.99
N THR A 95 -10.80 2.91 9.80
CA THR A 95 -11.95 3.77 9.48
C THR A 95 -11.60 4.59 8.25
N VAL A 96 -12.48 4.59 7.25
CA VAL A 96 -12.34 5.37 6.01
C VAL A 96 -13.46 6.40 5.96
N MET A 97 -13.09 7.62 5.62
CA MET A 97 -13.90 8.82 5.74
C MET A 97 -13.86 9.63 4.44
N TYR A 98 -14.94 10.33 4.15
CA TYR A 98 -15.05 11.23 3.01
C TYR A 98 -15.45 12.63 3.48
N ASN A 99 -14.55 13.60 3.30
CA ASN A 99 -14.78 15.01 3.65
C ASN A 99 -15.35 15.21 5.07
N CYS A 100 -14.86 14.42 6.04
CA CYS A 100 -15.26 14.61 7.43
C CYS A 100 -14.82 15.98 7.94
N PRO A 101 -15.68 16.70 8.67
CA PRO A 101 -15.31 17.96 9.30
C PRO A 101 -14.25 17.75 10.39
N ASP A 102 -13.34 18.71 10.50
CA ASP A 102 -12.39 18.78 11.61
C ASP A 102 -12.99 19.53 12.81
N GLY A 103 -12.54 19.22 14.04
CA GLY A 103 -12.86 19.98 15.24
C GLY A 103 -13.93 19.35 16.14
N ASP A 104 -14.71 20.18 16.83
CA ASP A 104 -15.78 19.73 17.74
C ASP A 104 -17.02 19.32 16.92
N VAL A 105 -17.01 18.06 16.50
CA VAL A 105 -18.03 17.44 15.65
C VAL A 105 -18.94 16.55 16.49
N THR A 106 -20.22 16.56 16.18
CA THR A 106 -21.20 15.67 16.83
C THR A 106 -21.09 14.25 16.28
N GLY A 107 -21.63 13.26 17.01
CA GLY A 107 -21.63 11.86 16.57
C GLY A 107 -22.31 11.66 15.21
N ASP A 108 -23.43 12.32 14.99
CA ASP A 108 -24.21 12.23 13.74
C ASP A 108 -23.43 12.77 12.52
N GLU A 109 -22.64 13.85 12.71
CA GLU A 109 -21.80 14.42 11.65
C GLU A 109 -20.65 13.49 11.28
N LEU A 110 -20.06 12.80 12.27
CA LEU A 110 -19.03 11.79 12.04
C LEU A 110 -19.58 10.55 11.34
N GLU A 111 -20.76 10.08 11.71
CA GLU A 111 -21.42 8.94 11.06
C GLU A 111 -21.76 9.26 9.59
N ALA A 112 -22.21 10.48 9.30
CA ALA A 112 -22.58 10.88 7.93
C ALA A 112 -21.40 10.93 6.95
N CYS A 113 -20.17 11.12 7.45
CA CYS A 113 -18.96 11.19 6.62
C CYS A 113 -18.09 9.93 6.70
N MET A 114 -18.48 8.95 7.52
CA MET A 114 -17.81 7.66 7.64
C MET A 114 -18.29 6.71 6.53
N VAL A 115 -17.36 6.32 5.67
CA VAL A 115 -17.64 5.45 4.52
C VAL A 115 -17.56 3.99 4.90
N TRP A 116 -16.54 3.61 5.67
CA TRP A 116 -16.28 2.21 6.02
C TRP A 116 -15.56 2.10 7.36
N GLN A 117 -15.84 1.03 8.08
CA GLN A 117 -15.14 0.65 9.29
C GLN A 117 -14.97 -0.87 9.36
N GLY A 118 -13.77 -1.33 9.71
CA GLY A 118 -13.49 -2.77 9.81
C GLY A 118 -12.03 -3.09 10.07
N VAL A 119 -11.70 -4.38 10.22
CA VAL A 119 -10.30 -4.82 10.40
C VAL A 119 -9.60 -4.90 9.04
N ILE A 120 -8.43 -4.27 8.93
CA ILE A 120 -7.57 -4.38 7.75
C ILE A 120 -6.65 -5.58 7.91
N TYR A 121 -6.67 -6.49 6.93
CA TYR A 121 -5.82 -7.68 6.93
C TYR A 121 -4.64 -7.54 5.97
N ALA A 122 -3.48 -8.01 6.40
CA ALA A 122 -2.34 -8.26 5.53
C ALA A 122 -2.52 -9.61 4.85
N LEU A 123 -2.45 -9.66 3.52
CA LEU A 123 -2.44 -10.92 2.80
C LEU A 123 -1.01 -11.41 2.58
N LYS A 124 -0.79 -12.69 2.86
CA LYS A 124 0.47 -13.39 2.68
C LYS A 124 0.38 -14.36 1.50
N GLU A 125 1.54 -14.93 1.15
CA GLU A 125 1.59 -16.07 0.24
C GLU A 125 0.70 -17.22 0.75
N GLY A 126 0.10 -17.98 -0.18
CA GLY A 126 -0.79 -19.10 0.18
C GLY A 126 -2.19 -18.71 0.63
N ALA A 127 -2.61 -17.45 0.43
CA ALA A 127 -3.92 -16.92 0.81
C ALA A 127 -4.19 -16.85 2.32
N GLU A 128 -3.13 -16.84 3.14
CA GLU A 128 -3.25 -16.57 4.57
C GLU A 128 -3.46 -15.07 4.85
N ALA A 129 -4.31 -14.77 5.83
CA ALA A 129 -4.50 -13.43 6.35
C ALA A 129 -3.75 -13.26 7.68
N GLY A 130 -2.99 -12.18 7.79
CA GLY A 130 -2.38 -11.68 9.02
C GLY A 130 -2.93 -10.30 9.40
N LEU A 131 -2.47 -9.79 10.54
CA LEU A 131 -2.76 -8.41 10.93
C LEU A 131 -1.92 -7.44 10.08
N LEU A 132 -2.47 -6.26 9.80
CA LEU A 132 -1.71 -5.14 9.25
C LEU A 132 -0.43 -4.91 10.08
N PRO A 133 0.75 -4.75 9.45
CA PRO A 133 1.97 -4.38 10.16
C PRO A 133 1.83 -3.01 10.84
N LYS A 134 2.57 -2.83 11.92
CA LYS A 134 2.70 -1.51 12.55
C LYS A 134 3.49 -0.57 11.63
N ALA A 135 3.34 0.73 11.84
CA ALA A 135 3.92 1.79 10.99
C ALA A 135 5.37 1.53 10.55
N LYS A 136 6.24 1.16 11.49
CA LYS A 136 7.68 0.97 11.26
C LYS A 136 8.10 -0.48 10.98
N GLU A 137 7.14 -1.40 10.91
CA GLU A 137 7.40 -2.78 10.52
C GLU A 137 7.46 -2.90 8.99
N PRO A 138 8.09 -3.97 8.44
CA PRO A 138 8.05 -4.24 7.02
C PRO A 138 6.61 -4.25 6.52
N ALA A 139 6.35 -3.57 5.41
CA ALA A 139 5.00 -3.44 4.87
C ALA A 139 4.35 -4.82 4.63
N ALA A 140 3.03 -4.91 4.47
CA ALA A 140 2.29 -6.11 4.01
C ALA A 140 2.12 -6.23 2.49
N GLN A 141 2.39 -7.40 1.87
CA GLN A 141 2.47 -7.55 0.40
C GLN A 141 1.20 -7.11 -0.34
N ALA A 142 0.07 -7.38 0.29
CA ALA A 142 -1.21 -6.86 -0.10
C ALA A 142 -2.07 -6.65 1.15
N LEU A 143 -3.06 -5.80 1.01
CA LEU A 143 -4.05 -5.49 2.03
C LEU A 143 -5.42 -5.93 1.55
N LEU A 144 -6.23 -6.41 2.48
CA LEU A 144 -7.65 -6.66 2.29
C LEU A 144 -8.42 -5.76 3.24
N LEU A 145 -9.36 -4.98 2.68
CA LEU A 145 -10.34 -4.20 3.44
C LEU A 145 -11.71 -4.85 3.21
N PRO A 146 -12.17 -5.75 4.11
CA PRO A 146 -13.39 -6.53 3.86
C PRO A 146 -14.63 -5.65 3.67
N ASP A 147 -15.41 -5.94 2.63
CA ASP A 147 -16.64 -5.23 2.22
C ASP A 147 -16.48 -3.71 2.00
N PHE A 148 -15.26 -3.25 1.72
CA PHE A 148 -15.00 -1.86 1.38
C PHE A 148 -15.62 -1.48 0.03
N ALA A 149 -15.62 -2.38 -0.95
CA ALA A 149 -16.27 -2.13 -2.24
C ALA A 149 -17.78 -1.92 -2.09
N GLY A 150 -18.45 -2.74 -1.26
CA GLY A 150 -19.87 -2.60 -0.94
C GLY A 150 -20.17 -1.30 -0.21
N SER A 151 -19.31 -0.93 0.75
CA SER A 151 -19.46 0.32 1.51
C SER A 151 -19.27 1.57 0.63
N LEU A 152 -18.35 1.53 -0.33
CA LEU A 152 -18.21 2.59 -1.33
C LEU A 152 -19.45 2.73 -2.22
N ASP A 153 -20.05 1.63 -2.65
CA ASP A 153 -21.24 1.73 -3.51
C ASP A 153 -22.47 2.25 -2.74
N ALA A 154 -22.59 1.87 -1.47
CA ALA A 154 -23.69 2.26 -0.60
C ALA A 154 -23.61 3.72 -0.10
N PHE A 155 -22.41 4.30 -0.04
CA PHE A 155 -22.21 5.66 0.46
C PHE A 155 -22.69 6.73 -0.55
N ASP A 156 -23.39 7.75 -0.06
CA ASP A 156 -23.85 8.87 -0.89
C ASP A 156 -22.76 9.95 -1.00
N PHE A 157 -22.00 9.92 -2.10
CA PHE A 157 -21.00 10.94 -2.43
C PHE A 157 -21.60 12.18 -3.12
N GLY A 158 -22.92 12.25 -3.29
CA GLY A 158 -23.57 13.29 -4.08
C GLY A 158 -23.00 13.37 -5.51
N ALA A 159 -22.67 14.58 -5.96
CA ALA A 159 -22.11 14.80 -7.30
C ALA A 159 -20.65 14.33 -7.47
N ALA A 160 -20.00 13.90 -6.40
CA ALA A 160 -18.59 13.51 -6.39
C ALA A 160 -18.39 11.98 -6.36
N LYS A 161 -19.43 11.20 -6.72
CA LYS A 161 -19.30 9.73 -6.84
C LYS A 161 -18.15 9.38 -7.80
N PRO A 162 -17.26 8.42 -7.43
CA PRO A 162 -16.19 7.97 -8.30
C PRO A 162 -16.71 7.50 -9.67
N ALA A 163 -15.97 7.79 -10.73
CA ALA A 163 -16.36 7.41 -12.08
C ALA A 163 -16.21 5.90 -12.31
N GLU A 164 -15.06 5.35 -11.92
CA GLU A 164 -14.80 3.91 -11.94
C GLU A 164 -15.20 3.29 -10.60
N PRO A 165 -15.97 2.19 -10.56
CA PRO A 165 -16.29 1.51 -9.31
C PRO A 165 -15.11 0.68 -8.80
N LEU A 166 -14.90 0.65 -7.47
CA LEU A 166 -13.96 -0.30 -6.87
C LEU A 166 -14.55 -1.70 -6.94
N SER A 167 -14.02 -2.54 -7.84
CA SER A 167 -14.51 -3.91 -8.03
C SER A 167 -13.87 -4.92 -7.08
N TRP A 168 -12.69 -4.60 -6.54
CA TRP A 168 -11.91 -5.48 -5.67
C TRP A 168 -11.30 -4.69 -4.52
N GLU A 169 -11.48 -5.18 -3.31
CA GLU A 169 -11.00 -4.54 -2.08
C GLU A 169 -9.65 -5.09 -1.59
N VAL A 170 -8.91 -5.72 -2.51
CA VAL A 170 -7.53 -6.11 -2.31
C VAL A 170 -6.62 -5.07 -2.96
N PHE A 171 -5.79 -4.44 -2.14
CA PHE A 171 -4.78 -3.47 -2.57
C PHE A 171 -3.40 -4.13 -2.53
N ARG A 172 -2.70 -4.20 -3.65
CA ARG A 172 -1.36 -4.82 -3.77
C ARG A 172 -0.29 -3.76 -3.75
N PHE A 173 0.80 -4.04 -3.07
CA PHE A 173 1.92 -3.12 -2.99
C PHE A 173 2.48 -2.78 -4.38
N LYS A 174 2.79 -1.51 -4.58
CA LYS A 174 3.40 -0.97 -5.79
C LYS A 174 4.80 -0.47 -5.52
N GLU A 175 4.94 0.42 -4.55
CA GLU A 175 6.20 1.12 -4.28
C GLU A 175 6.22 1.72 -2.87
N CYS A 176 7.37 2.32 -2.52
CA CYS A 176 7.52 3.12 -1.31
C CYS A 176 7.54 4.60 -1.67
N ALA A 177 6.86 5.40 -0.84
CA ALA A 177 7.11 6.83 -0.83
C ALA A 177 8.59 7.12 -0.54
N PRO A 178 9.22 8.11 -1.19
CA PRO A 178 10.62 8.47 -0.96
C PRO A 178 10.88 8.90 0.49
N GLU A 179 12.11 8.67 0.96
CA GLU A 179 12.57 9.22 2.25
C GLU A 179 12.63 10.75 2.14
N LYS A 180 12.13 11.45 3.15
CA LYS A 180 12.27 12.91 3.26
C LYS A 180 13.53 13.28 4.01
#